data_AF-A0A8T2QMM1-F1
#
_entry.id   AF-A0A8T2QMM1-F1
#
_cell.length_a   1.000
_cell.length_b   1.000
_cell.length_c   1.000
_cell.angle_alpha   90.00
_cell.angle_beta   90.00
_cell.angle_gamma   90.00
#
_symmetry.space_group_name_H-M   'P 1'
#
loop_
_entity.id
_entity.type
_entity.pdbx_description
1 polymer ?
#
loop_
_entity_poly.entity_id
_entity_poly.type
_entity_poly.pdbx_seq_one_letter_code
_entity_poly.pdbx_strand_id
1 'polypeptide(L)'
;MRPSPNRNFPVIILISDVCFNIYNVYVQARSLSHFRSYPPTWLSSPQFVVGCMIFLCGMLTNVWADSILISLRKSSKGDAPSPTNTSPSESSSKLYKIPMAGLFDLVTCPNYLGEMIE
;
A
#
# COMPACT_ATOMS: atom_id res chain seq x y z
N MET A 1 13.62 11.24 -12.80
CA MET A 1 12.15 11.11 -12.71
C MET A 1 11.52 12.20 -13.56
N ARG A 2 10.89 11.87 -14.70
CA ARG A 2 10.20 12.87 -15.53
C ARG A 2 8.76 12.98 -15.04
N PRO A 3 8.29 14.12 -14.50
CA PRO A 3 6.91 14.28 -14.07
C PRO A 3 5.99 14.22 -15.30
N SER A 4 4.96 13.38 -15.25
CA SER A 4 3.89 13.38 -16.26
C SER A 4 3.06 14.66 -16.14
N PRO A 5 2.69 15.32 -17.24
CA PRO A 5 1.94 16.56 -17.20
C PRO A 5 0.49 16.29 -16.76
N ASN A 6 -0.01 17.10 -15.83
CA ASN A 6 -1.43 17.23 -15.45
C ASN A 6 -2.15 15.97 -14.95
N ARG A 7 -1.68 15.41 -13.83
CA ARG A 7 -2.60 14.75 -12.89
C ARG A 7 -2.77 15.64 -11.66
N ASN A 8 -3.89 16.35 -11.59
CA ASN A 8 -4.24 17.11 -10.40
C ASN A 8 -4.57 16.11 -9.29
N PHE A 9 -3.67 15.96 -8.31
CA PHE A 9 -3.97 15.21 -7.10
C PHE A 9 -4.91 16.05 -6.23
N PRO A 10 -6.06 15.53 -5.77
CA PRO A 10 -6.96 16.31 -4.94
C PRO A 10 -6.30 16.70 -3.61
N VAL A 11 -6.00 17.98 -3.43
CA VAL A 11 -5.31 18.51 -2.23
C VAL A 11 -6.09 18.20 -0.95
N ILE A 12 -7.42 18.16 -1.02
CA ILE A 12 -8.27 17.80 0.11
C ILE A 12 -7.99 16.38 0.64
N ILE A 13 -7.68 15.43 -0.26
CA ILE A 13 -7.33 14.06 0.13
C ILE A 13 -5.97 14.05 0.83
N LEU A 14 -5.00 14.83 0.34
CA LEU A 14 -3.68 14.96 0.98
C LEU A 14 -3.82 15.48 2.41
N ILE A 15 -4.57 16.58 2.59
CA ILE A 15 -4.76 17.21 3.89
C ILE A 15 -5.48 16.24 4.84
N SER A 16 -6.51 15.54 4.37
CA SER A 16 -7.23 14.55 5.16
C SER A 16 -6.31 13.40 5.62
N ASP A 17 -5.48 12.87 4.72
CA ASP A 17 -4.54 11.79 5.01
C ASP A 17 -3.50 12.21 6.06
N VAL A 18 -2.93 13.41 5.92
CA VAL A 18 -1.97 13.96 6.89
C VAL A 18 -2.62 14.16 8.26
N CYS A 19 -3.80 14.78 8.32
CA CYS A 19 -4.51 14.99 9.58
C CYS A 19 -4.87 13.68 10.28
N PHE A 20 -5.38 12.70 9.52
CA PHE A 20 -5.72 11.37 10.04
C PHE A 20 -4.48 10.66 10.57
N ASN A 21 -3.38 10.63 9.81
CA ASN A 21 -2.14 9.97 10.23
C ASN A 21 -1.53 10.61 11.47
N ILE A 22 -1.45 11.94 11.55
CA ILE A 22 -0.93 12.65 12.73
C ILE A 22 -1.74 12.26 13.97
N TYR A 23 -3.07 12.31 13.86
CA TYR A 23 -3.95 11.98 14.98
C TYR A 23 -3.81 10.50 15.38
N ASN A 24 -3.84 9.58 14.41
CA ASN A 24 -3.74 8.14 14.66
C ASN A 24 -2.40 7.78 15.34
N VAL A 25 -1.28 8.25 14.78
CA VAL A 25 0.05 8.03 15.35
C VAL A 25 0.15 8.61 16.76
N TYR A 26 -0.38 9.81 16.99
CA TYR A 26 -0.40 10.41 18.32
C TYR A 26 -1.14 9.54 19.34
N VAL A 27 -2.35 9.07 19.00
CA VAL A 27 -3.16 8.21 19.89
C VAL A 27 -2.43 6.91 20.20
N GLN A 28 -1.90 6.23 19.18
CA GLN A 28 -1.20 4.95 19.34
C GLN A 28 0.11 5.11 20.14
N ALA A 29 0.93 6.10 19.82
CA ALA A 29 2.18 6.38 20.53
C ALA A 29 1.95 6.79 21.98
N ARG A 30 0.92 7.61 22.25
CA ARG A 30 0.58 8.04 23.62
C ARG A 30 0.02 6.88 24.45
N SER A 31 -0.79 6.02 23.83
CA SER A 31 -1.29 4.78 24.45
C SER A 31 -0.14 3.87 24.88
N LEU A 32 0.81 3.61 23.97
CA LEU A 32 1.94 2.72 24.21
C LEU A 32 2.95 3.27 25.24
N SER A 33 3.23 4.58 25.19
CA SER A 33 4.26 5.19 26.04
C SER A 33 3.80 5.59 27.43
N HIS A 34 2.53 6.01 27.59
CA HIS A 34 2.08 6.65 28.83
C HIS A 34 0.88 5.97 29.50
N PHE A 35 -0.07 5.46 28.73
CA PHE A 35 -1.31 4.90 29.29
C PHE A 35 -1.23 3.39 29.58
N ARG A 36 -0.37 2.66 28.87
CA ARG A 36 -0.15 1.23 29.08
C ARG A 36 1.20 1.00 29.74
N SER A 37 1.25 0.13 30.74
CA SER A 37 2.48 -0.40 31.31
C SER A 37 2.55 -1.89 31.03
N TYR A 38 3.59 -2.34 30.33
CA TYR A 38 3.79 -3.73 29.97
C TYR A 38 4.96 -4.31 30.77
N PRO A 39 4.74 -5.36 31.60
CA PRO A 39 5.84 -6.03 32.26
C PRO A 39 6.72 -6.77 31.23
N PRO A 40 8.02 -7.03 31.51
CA PRO A 40 8.89 -7.73 30.58
C PRO A 40 8.37 -9.12 30.15
N THR A 41 7.62 -9.79 31.02
CA THR A 41 6.98 -11.09 30.74
C THR A 41 5.91 -11.01 29.66
N TRP A 42 5.39 -9.81 29.36
CA TRP A 42 4.37 -9.61 28.34
C TRP A 42 4.90 -9.96 26.94
N LEU A 43 6.19 -9.76 26.66
CA LEU A 43 6.82 -10.14 25.39
C LEU A 43 6.85 -11.66 25.15
N SER A 44 6.68 -12.47 26.20
CA SER A 44 6.56 -13.93 26.08
C SER A 44 5.12 -14.40 26.20
N SER A 45 4.16 -13.47 26.34
CA SER A 45 2.75 -13.82 26.40
C SER A 45 2.28 -14.38 25.05
N PRO A 46 1.39 -15.39 25.05
CA PRO A 46 0.87 -15.94 23.81
C PRO A 46 0.16 -14.89 22.96
N GLN A 47 -0.47 -13.88 23.57
CA GLN A 47 -1.13 -12.80 22.84
C GLN A 47 -0.13 -11.96 22.04
N PHE A 48 1.03 -11.63 22.61
CA PHE A 48 2.06 -10.91 21.88
C PHE A 48 2.63 -11.74 20.74
N VAL A 49 2.97 -13.01 21.02
CA VAL A 49 3.59 -13.89 20.03
C VAL A 49 2.65 -14.12 18.85
N VAL A 50 1.37 -14.45 19.11
CA VAL A 50 0.37 -14.63 18.06
C VAL A 50 0.12 -13.30 17.32
N GLY A 51 0.01 -12.18 18.04
CA GLY A 51 -0.15 -10.86 17.44
C GLY A 51 1.00 -10.49 16.51
N CYS A 52 2.25 -10.71 16.93
CA CYS A 52 3.44 -10.51 16.10
C CYS A 52 3.46 -11.41 14.87
N MET A 53 3.06 -12.68 15.00
CA MET A 53 2.99 -13.59 13.85
C MET A 53 1.94 -13.13 12.84
N ILE A 54 0.77 -12.71 13.30
CA ILE A 54 -0.29 -12.15 12.46
C ILE A 54 0.21 -10.89 11.75
N PHE A 55 0.79 -9.94 12.49
CA PHE A 55 1.37 -8.71 11.96
C PHE A 55 2.41 -8.98 10.86
N LEU A 56 3.37 -9.87 11.12
CA LEU A 56 4.42 -10.20 10.15
C LEU A 56 3.86 -10.90 8.90
N CYS A 57 2.85 -11.75 9.06
CA CYS A 57 2.15 -12.38 7.92
C CYS A 57 1.41 -11.34 7.07
N GLY A 58 0.70 -10.40 7.69
CA GLY A 58 0.02 -9.28 7.02
C GLY A 58 1.02 -8.41 6.25
N MET A 59 2.07 -7.95 6.92
CA MET A 59 3.13 -7.12 6.35
C MET A 59 3.84 -7.82 5.18
N LEU A 60 4.18 -9.11 5.32
CA LEU A 60 4.81 -9.88 4.23
C LEU A 60 3.90 -9.96 3.00
N THR A 61 2.60 -10.20 3.23
CA THR A 61 1.59 -10.26 2.16
C THR A 61 1.46 -8.91 1.46
N ASN A 62 1.40 -7.82 2.23
CA ASN A 62 1.32 -6.45 1.72
C ASN A 62 2.53 -6.12 0.82
N VAL A 63 3.75 -6.26 1.36
CA VAL A 63 5.00 -5.96 0.65
C VAL A 63 5.17 -6.82 -0.60
N TRP A 64 4.82 -8.11 -0.52
CA TRP A 64 4.89 -9.02 -1.67
C TRP A 64 3.92 -8.59 -2.78
N ALA A 65 2.66 -8.29 -2.44
CA ALA A 65 1.65 -7.86 -3.41
C ALA A 65 2.04 -6.55 -4.10
N ASP A 66 2.51 -5.56 -3.34
CA ASP A 66 2.96 -4.28 -3.87
C ASP A 66 4.18 -4.43 -4.79
N SER A 67 5.11 -5.32 -4.44
CA SER A 67 6.27 -5.63 -5.29
C SER A 67 5.85 -6.13 -6.68
N ILE A 68 4.81 -6.96 -6.74
CA ILE A 68 4.22 -7.43 -8.01
C ILE A 68 3.59 -6.27 -8.77
N LEU A 69 2.75 -5.45 -8.13
CA LEU A 69 2.09 -4.31 -8.78
C LEU A 69 3.09 -3.27 -9.31
N ILE A 70 4.18 -3.02 -8.58
CA ILE A 70 5.26 -2.13 -9.00
C ILE A 70 5.98 -2.71 -10.23
N SER A 71 6.24 -4.01 -10.27
CA SER A 71 6.87 -4.65 -11.43
C SER A 71 5.99 -4.58 -12.68
N LEU A 72 4.68 -4.83 -12.55
CA LEU A 72 3.71 -4.69 -13.64
C LEU A 72 3.63 -3.26 -14.19
N ARG A 73 3.68 -2.26 -13.30
CA ARG A 73 3.71 -0.84 -13.69
C ARG A 73 4.99 -0.46 -14.45
N LYS A 74 6.13 -1.09 -14.14
CA LYS A 74 7.38 -0.90 -14.89
C LYS A 74 7.27 -1.51 -16.29
N SER A 75 6.79 -2.75 -16.39
CA SER A 75 6.62 -3.44 -17.69
C SER A 75 5.60 -2.75 -18.60
N SER A 76 4.51 -2.20 -18.04
CA SER A 76 3.50 -1.45 -18.83
C SER A 76 4.04 -0.16 -19.47
N LYS A 77 5.11 0.44 -18.94
CA LYS A 77 5.74 1.63 -19.55
C LYS A 77 6.67 1.32 -20.73
N GLY A 78 7.14 0.07 -20.86
CA GLY A 78 8.05 -0.34 -21.92
C GLY A 78 7.36 -0.69 -23.25
N ASP A 79 6.06 -0.96 -23.22
CA ASP A 79 5.30 -1.51 -24.35
C ASP A 79 4.44 -0.47 -25.10
N ALA A 80 4.61 0.83 -24.83
CA ALA A 80 3.85 1.87 -25.52
C ALA A 80 4.36 2.04 -26.97
N PRO A 81 3.52 1.84 -28.01
CA PRO A 81 3.92 2.08 -29.39
C PRO A 81 4.30 3.54 -29.63
N SER A 82 5.32 3.76 -30.45
CA SER A 82 5.73 5.06 -30.98
C SER A 82 4.51 5.82 -31.56
N PRO A 83 4.38 7.14 -31.34
CA PRO A 83 3.18 7.88 -31.68
C PRO A 83 3.06 8.02 -33.20
N THR A 84 2.14 7.27 -33.82
CA THR A 84 1.57 7.65 -35.12
C THR A 84 0.48 8.70 -34.88
N ASN A 85 0.72 9.87 -35.44
CA ASN A 85 -0.12 11.08 -35.44
C ASN A 85 -1.63 10.81 -35.39
N THR A 86 -2.28 11.04 -34.25
CA THR A 86 -3.72 11.31 -34.14
C THR A 86 -3.97 12.18 -32.91
N SER A 87 -4.88 13.13 -33.08
CA SER A 87 -5.22 14.30 -32.27
C SER A 87 -5.30 14.17 -30.72
N PRO A 88 -5.13 15.29 -29.98
CA PRO A 88 -4.98 15.31 -28.53
C PRO A 88 -6.33 15.31 -27.82
N SER A 89 -6.98 14.14 -27.75
CA SER A 89 -8.19 13.97 -26.96
C SER A 89 -8.40 12.51 -26.60
N GLU A 90 -7.59 12.00 -25.68
CA GLU A 90 -8.02 11.02 -24.68
C GLU A 90 -6.82 10.66 -23.78
N SER A 91 -7.10 10.67 -22.49
CA SER A 91 -6.26 10.24 -21.37
C SER A 91 -5.13 9.30 -21.78
N SER A 92 -3.86 9.76 -21.73
CA SER A 92 -2.67 8.94 -21.99
C SER A 92 -2.80 7.59 -21.28
N SER A 93 -3.11 6.55 -22.05
CA SER A 93 -3.58 5.27 -21.56
C SER A 93 -2.41 4.51 -20.93
N LYS A 94 -2.19 4.77 -19.64
CA LYS A 94 -1.38 3.88 -18.81
C LYS A 94 -2.09 2.54 -18.78
N LEU A 95 -1.71 1.62 -19.68
CA LEU A 95 -2.36 0.32 -19.81
C LEU A 95 -2.31 -0.39 -18.46
N TYR A 96 -3.49 -0.60 -17.86
CA TYR A 96 -3.61 -1.40 -16.66
C TYR A 96 -3.45 -2.87 -17.06
N LYS A 97 -2.47 -3.56 -16.47
CA LYS A 97 -2.24 -5.00 -16.69
C LYS A 97 -2.80 -5.76 -15.51
N ILE A 98 -3.51 -6.86 -15.78
CA ILE A 98 -4.08 -7.68 -14.73
C ILE A 98 -2.95 -8.50 -14.07
N PRO A 99 -2.76 -8.42 -12.74
CA PRO A 99 -1.79 -9.25 -12.03
C PRO A 99 -2.25 -10.70 -12.03
N MET A 100 -1.45 -11.60 -12.59
CA MET A 100 -1.68 -13.05 -12.60
C MET A 100 -0.51 -13.71 -11.87
N ALA A 101 -0.59 -13.76 -10.54
CA ALA A 101 0.46 -14.36 -9.71
C ALA A 101 -0.03 -14.61 -8.26
N GLY A 102 0.05 -15.87 -7.82
CA GLY A 102 -0.01 -16.23 -6.39
C GLY A 102 -1.31 -15.81 -5.72
N LEU A 103 -1.23 -14.98 -4.68
CA LEU A 103 -2.41 -14.50 -3.95
C LEU A 103 -3.40 -13.68 -4.80
N PHE A 104 -2.94 -13.11 -5.92
CA PHE A 104 -3.83 -12.43 -6.88
C PHE A 104 -4.81 -13.39 -7.58
N ASP A 105 -4.53 -14.70 -7.57
CA ASP A 105 -5.44 -15.71 -8.12
C ASP A 105 -6.61 -16.03 -7.16
N LEU A 106 -6.46 -15.66 -5.88
CA LEU A 106 -7.47 -15.88 -4.83
C LEU A 106 -8.26 -14.61 -4.48
N VAL A 107 -7.60 -13.45 -4.50
CA VAL A 107 -8.16 -12.18 -4.03
C VAL A 107 -7.73 -11.05 -4.95
N THR A 108 -8.65 -10.14 -5.28
CA THR A 108 -8.37 -9.04 -6.23
C THR A 108 -7.29 -8.07 -5.73
N CYS A 109 -7.31 -7.75 -4.42
CA CYS A 109 -6.40 -6.80 -3.79
C CYS A 109 -5.71 -7.45 -2.57
N PRO A 110 -4.72 -8.33 -2.80
CA PRO A 110 -4.02 -9.01 -1.72
C PRO A 110 -3.20 -8.04 -0.84
N ASN A 111 -2.80 -6.87 -1.37
CA ASN A 111 -2.17 -5.82 -0.58
C ASN A 111 -3.10 -5.27 0.51
N TYR A 112 -4.35 -4.92 0.17
CA TYR A 112 -5.35 -4.48 1.16
C TYR A 112 -5.72 -5.59 2.14
N LEU A 113 -5.75 -6.85 1.70
CA LEU A 113 -5.91 -7.97 2.62
C LEU A 113 -4.74 -8.05 3.60
N GLY A 114 -3.51 -7.89 3.12
CA GLY A 114 -2.31 -7.83 3.96
C GLY A 114 -2.39 -6.71 5.00
N GLU A 115 -2.76 -5.50 4.59
CA GLU A 115 -2.94 -4.33 5.49
C GLU A 115 -4.06 -4.52 6.52
N MET A 116 -5.09 -5.31 6.23
CA MET A 116 -6.14 -5.62 7.21
C MET A 116 -5.72 -6.70 8.23
N ILE A 117 -4.80 -7.58 7.83
CA ILE A 117 -4.27 -8.63 8.71
C ILE A 117 -3.15 -8.06 9.60
N GLU A 118 -2.34 -7.13 9.07
CA GLU A 118 -1.32 -6.37 9.80
C GLU A 118 -1.93 -5.53 10.94
#